data_AF-A0A535MSV5-F1
#
_entry.id   AF-A0A535MSV5-F1
#
_cell.length_a   1.000
_cell.length_b   1.000
_cell.length_c   1.000
_cell.angle_alpha   90.00
_cell.angle_beta   90.00
_cell.angle_gamma   90.00
#
_symmetry.space_group_name_H-M   'P 1'
#
loop_
_entity.id
_entity.type
_entity.pdbx_description
1 polymer ?
#
loop_
_entity_poly.entity_id
_entity_poly.type
_entity_poly.pdbx_seq_one_letter_code
_entity_poly.pdbx_strand_id
1 'polypeptide(L)'
;METPTLDEATWARTRSMRRVRAALQSSLMFPALSSFCRLTVRNRQHVEDLDGPAVFVANHVSALDAVVMAEALPPRYRHRSVVVAAADSIFKRKWEARLAQVTVDAFPIPRGGGARPHLEYLKQLLERKWSVIIFPCRGYV
;
A
#
# COMPACT_ATOMS: atom_id res chain seq x y z
N MET A 1 -16.21 -15.84 4.40
CA MET A 1 -14.75 -15.60 4.40
C MET A 1 -14.54 -14.39 5.28
N GLU A 2 -13.98 -14.56 6.48
CA GLU A 2 -13.89 -13.47 7.46
C GLU A 2 -12.97 -12.38 6.93
N THR A 3 -13.51 -11.17 6.77
CA THR A 3 -12.72 -9.97 6.52
C THR A 3 -11.80 -9.79 7.72
N PRO A 4 -10.47 -9.61 7.53
CA PRO A 4 -9.59 -9.36 8.66
C PRO A 4 -10.13 -8.18 9.45
N THR A 5 -10.31 -8.36 10.76
CA THR A 5 -10.84 -7.31 11.63
C THR A 5 -9.85 -6.14 11.60
N LEU A 6 -10.35 -4.90 11.72
CA LEU A 6 -9.53 -3.69 11.66
C LEU A 6 -8.33 -3.72 12.64
N ASP A 7 -8.44 -4.54 13.69
CA ASP A 7 -7.41 -4.82 14.69
C ASP A 7 -6.19 -5.58 14.12
N GLU A 8 -6.41 -6.56 13.22
CA GLU A 8 -5.33 -7.32 12.59
C GLU A 8 -4.43 -6.46 11.71
N ALA A 9 -4.85 -5.27 11.29
CA ALA A 9 -3.99 -4.41 10.49
C ALA A 9 -2.99 -3.62 11.37
N THR A 10 -3.25 -3.46 12.67
CA THR A 10 -2.52 -2.50 13.52
C THR A 10 -1.08 -2.94 13.83
N TRP A 11 -0.83 -4.26 13.96
CA TRP A 11 0.52 -4.78 14.21
C TRP A 11 1.49 -4.49 13.05
N ALA A 12 1.00 -4.47 11.81
CA ALA A 12 1.78 -4.21 10.60
C ALA A 12 2.34 -2.76 10.54
N ARG A 13 1.76 -1.86 11.35
CA ARG A 13 2.09 -0.43 11.41
C ARG A 13 3.00 -0.02 12.57
N THR A 14 3.38 -0.98 13.42
CA THR A 14 4.31 -0.72 14.54
C THR A 14 5.67 -0.22 14.04
N ARG A 15 6.39 0.56 14.86
CA ARG A 15 7.73 1.09 14.51
C ARG A 15 8.71 -0.04 14.13
N SER A 16 8.61 -1.18 14.80
CA SER A 16 9.45 -2.35 14.52
C SER A 16 9.10 -2.98 13.18
N MET A 17 7.82 -3.24 12.91
CA MET A 17 7.41 -3.83 11.64
C MET A 17 7.69 -2.91 10.44
N ARG A 18 7.60 -1.59 10.62
CA ARG A 18 8.02 -0.63 9.59
C ARG A 18 9.50 -0.74 9.23
N ARG A 19 10.37 -0.94 10.23
CA ARG A 19 11.82 -1.12 9.99
C ARG A 19 12.10 -2.45 9.30
N VAL A 20 11.42 -3.52 9.71
CA VAL A 20 11.52 -4.83 9.05
C VAL A 20 11.05 -4.75 7.60
N ARG A 21 9.89 -4.13 7.34
CA ARG A 21 9.39 -3.88 5.98
C ARG A 21 10.36 -3.06 5.16
N ALA A 22 10.91 -1.98 5.72
CA ALA A 22 11.92 -1.14 5.05
C ALA A 22 13.17 -1.94 4.64
N ALA A 23 13.67 -2.77 5.56
CA ALA A 23 14.82 -3.63 5.30
C ALA A 23 14.50 -4.69 4.23
N LEU A 24 13.34 -5.37 4.33
CA LEU A 24 12.91 -6.35 3.35
C LEU A 24 12.73 -5.74 1.95
N GLN A 25 12.09 -4.57 1.87
CA GLN A 25 11.90 -3.84 0.64
C GLN A 25 13.25 -3.47 0.01
N SER A 26 14.17 -2.92 0.81
CA SER A 26 15.44 -2.38 0.30
C SER A 26 16.48 -3.45 -0.01
N SER A 27 16.49 -4.56 0.74
CA SER A 27 17.49 -5.62 0.59
C SER A 27 17.07 -6.75 -0.35
N LEU A 28 15.76 -6.93 -0.59
CA LEU A 28 15.26 -8.03 -1.42
C LEU A 28 14.34 -7.54 -2.54
N MET A 29 13.30 -6.77 -2.23
CA MET A 29 12.25 -6.46 -3.22
C MET A 29 12.75 -5.49 -4.31
N PHE A 30 13.41 -4.40 -3.95
CA PHE A 30 13.90 -3.42 -4.93
C PHE A 30 15.08 -3.97 -5.76
N PRO A 31 16.06 -4.69 -5.19
CA PRO A 31 17.08 -5.35 -6.00
C PRO A 31 16.48 -6.34 -7.01
N ALA A 32 15.52 -7.17 -6.57
CA ALA A 32 14.81 -8.07 -7.47
C ALA A 32 13.99 -7.31 -8.52
N LEU A 33 13.26 -6.26 -8.14
CA LEU A 33 12.50 -5.46 -9.11
C LEU A 33 13.45 -4.82 -10.14
N SER A 34 14.58 -4.29 -9.70
CA SER A 34 15.59 -3.65 -10.56
C SER A 34 16.26 -4.61 -11.54
N SER A 35 16.35 -5.91 -11.21
CA SER A 35 16.91 -6.92 -12.12
C SER A 35 15.94 -7.30 -13.24
N PHE A 36 14.63 -7.20 -13.02
CA PHE A 36 13.60 -7.45 -14.04
C PHE A 36 13.20 -6.18 -14.80
N CYS A 37 13.12 -5.04 -14.10
CA CYS A 37 12.56 -3.79 -14.61
C CYS A 37 13.40 -2.59 -14.15
N ARG A 38 13.85 -1.77 -15.11
CA ARG A 38 14.48 -0.48 -14.77
C ARG A 38 13.42 0.57 -14.46
N LEU A 39 13.21 0.85 -13.18
CA LEU A 39 12.29 1.89 -12.73
C LEU A 39 12.85 3.29 -13.06
N THR A 40 12.05 4.11 -13.73
CA THR A 40 12.35 5.53 -13.97
C THR A 40 11.27 6.38 -13.31
N VAL A 41 11.66 7.20 -12.32
CA VAL A 41 10.76 8.14 -11.66
C VAL A 41 11.03 9.54 -12.19
N ARG A 42 10.00 10.20 -12.73
CA ARG A 42 10.08 11.60 -13.17
C ARG A 42 9.40 12.50 -12.16
N ASN A 43 9.90 13.72 -12.01
CA ASN A 43 9.27 14.76 -11.21
C ASN A 43 9.05 14.40 -9.73
N ARG A 44 9.99 13.65 -9.15
CA ARG A 44 9.92 13.21 -7.76
C ARG A 44 9.91 14.37 -6.77
N GLN A 45 10.55 15.49 -7.13
CA GLN A 45 10.63 16.70 -6.31
C GLN A 45 9.25 17.24 -5.91
N HIS A 46 8.24 17.20 -6.80
CA HIS A 46 6.90 17.66 -6.45
C HIS A 46 6.28 16.88 -5.31
N VAL A 47 6.65 15.60 -5.17
CA VAL A 47 6.20 14.78 -4.06
C VAL A 47 7.04 15.06 -2.82
N GLU A 48 8.33 15.38 -2.94
CA GLU A 48 9.21 15.70 -1.81
C GLU A 48 8.88 17.05 -1.15
N ASP A 49 8.32 18.00 -1.90
CA ASP A 49 7.93 19.32 -1.42
C ASP A 49 6.57 19.34 -0.70
N LEU A 50 5.80 18.25 -0.72
CA LEU A 50 4.50 18.19 -0.06
C LEU A 50 4.64 18.25 1.48
N ASP A 51 3.82 19.05 2.13
CA ASP A 51 3.73 19.07 3.60
C ASP A 51 2.58 18.20 4.10
N GLY A 52 2.94 17.05 4.68
CA GLY A 52 2.00 16.13 5.33
C GLY A 52 1.64 14.88 4.51
N PRO A 53 0.59 14.14 4.93
CA PRO A 53 0.17 12.91 4.28
C PRO A 53 -0.52 13.20 2.95
N ALA A 54 -0.43 12.26 2.01
CA ALA A 54 -1.04 12.37 0.69
C ALA A 54 -1.87 11.13 0.35
N VAL A 55 -2.81 11.30 -0.58
CA VAL A 55 -3.50 10.18 -1.24
C VAL A 55 -2.89 10.02 -2.63
N PHE A 56 -2.14 8.95 -2.82
CA PHE A 56 -1.56 8.57 -4.10
C PHE A 56 -2.57 7.74 -4.89
N VAL A 57 -2.90 8.17 -6.09
CA VAL A 57 -3.83 7.47 -6.97
C VAL A 57 -3.08 7.09 -8.25
N ALA A 58 -3.11 5.80 -8.61
CA ALA A 58 -2.44 5.30 -9.80
C ALA A 58 -3.29 4.25 -10.52
N ASN A 59 -3.05 4.06 -11.82
CA ASN A 59 -3.70 3.00 -12.58
C ASN A 59 -3.29 1.61 -12.05
N HIS A 60 -4.24 0.64 -12.06
CA HIS A 60 -3.95 -0.75 -11.75
C HIS A 60 -3.71 -1.55 -13.04
N VAL A 61 -2.49 -2.05 -13.24
CA VAL A 61 -2.09 -2.85 -14.40
C VAL A 61 -1.61 -4.24 -13.97
N SER A 62 -0.98 -4.35 -12.79
CA SER A 62 -0.34 -5.59 -12.37
C SER A 62 -0.29 -5.77 -10.85
N ALA A 63 0.03 -6.98 -10.40
CA ALA A 63 0.29 -7.26 -9.00
C ALA A 63 1.55 -6.52 -8.46
N LEU A 64 2.45 -6.08 -9.34
CA LEU A 64 3.69 -5.40 -8.97
C LEU A 64 3.50 -3.90 -8.72
N ASP A 65 2.33 -3.33 -9.02
CA ASP A 65 2.09 -1.89 -8.94
C ASP A 65 2.36 -1.33 -7.53
N ALA A 66 2.02 -2.10 -6.49
CA ALA A 66 2.27 -1.74 -5.10
C ALA A 66 3.78 -1.69 -4.77
N VAL A 67 4.57 -2.61 -5.33
CA VAL A 67 6.03 -2.67 -5.14
C VAL A 67 6.70 -1.53 -5.89
N VAL A 68 6.30 -1.31 -7.13
CA VAL A 68 6.78 -0.20 -7.98
C VAL A 68 6.47 1.13 -7.31
N MET A 69 5.26 1.32 -6.80
CA MET A 69 4.89 2.55 -6.08
C MET A 69 5.71 2.72 -4.80
N ALA A 70 5.92 1.64 -4.03
CA ALA A 70 6.77 1.70 -2.85
C ALA A 70 8.21 2.12 -3.21
N GLU A 71 8.79 1.60 -4.28
CA GLU A 71 10.12 1.98 -4.76
C GLU A 71 10.14 3.45 -5.26
N ALA A 72 9.12 3.84 -6.03
CA ALA A 72 9.02 5.18 -6.62
C ALA A 72 8.81 6.30 -5.60
N LEU A 73 8.28 5.99 -4.41
CA LEU A 73 7.99 6.98 -3.37
C LEU A 73 9.22 7.35 -2.52
N PRO A 74 9.29 8.61 -2.04
CA PRO A 74 10.22 9.03 -1.00
C PRO A 74 10.12 8.17 0.28
N PRO A 75 11.23 7.92 1.01
CA PRO A 75 11.22 7.12 2.24
C PRO A 75 10.17 7.57 3.25
N ARG A 76 9.95 8.90 3.36
CA ARG A 76 8.92 9.48 4.25
C ARG A 76 7.53 8.94 3.98
N TYR A 77 7.18 8.76 2.70
CA TYR A 77 5.90 8.22 2.28
C TYR A 77 5.92 6.70 2.27
N ARG A 78 6.97 6.07 1.73
CA ARG A 78 7.13 4.61 1.68
C ARG A 78 6.90 3.94 3.04
N HIS A 79 7.50 4.49 4.11
CA HIS A 79 7.39 3.90 5.45
C HIS A 79 6.05 4.19 6.14
N ARG A 80 5.31 5.20 5.67
CA ARG A 80 4.03 5.63 6.25
C ARG A 80 2.93 5.63 5.19
N SER A 81 2.90 4.64 4.32
CA SER A 81 1.81 4.46 3.35
C SER A 81 1.11 3.13 3.56
N VAL A 82 -0.20 3.13 3.30
CA VAL A 82 -1.07 1.96 3.27
C VAL A 82 -1.55 1.76 1.85
N VAL A 83 -1.40 0.56 1.30
CA VAL A 83 -1.91 0.23 -0.04
C VAL A 83 -3.33 -0.29 0.09
N VAL A 84 -4.30 0.46 -0.41
CA VAL A 84 -5.68 0.01 -0.49
C VAL A 84 -5.79 -1.00 -1.62
N ALA A 85 -6.29 -2.18 -1.27
CA ALA A 85 -6.56 -3.21 -2.25
C ALA A 85 -8.00 -3.71 -2.12
N ALA A 86 -8.58 -4.13 -3.24
CA ALA A 86 -9.92 -4.66 -3.21
C ALA A 86 -9.91 -6.06 -2.58
N ALA A 87 -10.84 -6.30 -1.64
CA ALA A 87 -10.91 -7.54 -0.85
C ALA A 87 -11.10 -8.81 -1.71
N ASP A 88 -11.65 -8.66 -2.91
CA ASP A 88 -11.88 -9.70 -3.90
C ASP A 88 -10.70 -9.88 -4.89
N SER A 89 -9.77 -8.91 -4.94
CA SER A 89 -8.61 -8.98 -5.85
C SER A 89 -7.37 -9.62 -5.22
N ILE A 90 -7.36 -9.84 -3.90
CA ILE A 90 -6.13 -10.17 -3.18
C ILE A 90 -6.19 -11.62 -2.71
N PHE A 91 -5.77 -12.47 -3.64
CA PHE A 91 -5.12 -13.77 -3.44
C PHE A 91 -5.99 -14.98 -3.08
N LYS A 92 -5.83 -16.04 -3.89
CA LYS A 92 -6.44 -17.36 -3.69
C LYS A 92 -6.01 -18.02 -2.37
N ARG A 93 -4.99 -17.49 -1.67
CA ARG A 93 -4.37 -18.12 -0.49
C ARG A 93 -4.05 -17.10 0.62
N LYS A 94 -4.40 -17.44 1.88
CA LYS A 94 -4.22 -16.60 3.08
C LYS A 94 -2.79 -16.10 3.35
N TRP A 95 -1.76 -16.82 2.87
CA TRP A 95 -0.36 -16.42 3.07
C TRP A 95 0.08 -15.27 2.15
N GLU A 96 -0.51 -15.16 0.96
CA GLU A 96 -0.21 -14.07 0.02
C GLU A 96 -0.81 -12.75 0.53
N ALA A 97 -1.98 -12.81 1.18
CA ALA A 97 -2.58 -11.67 1.88
C ALA A 97 -1.70 -11.20 3.06
N ARG A 98 -1.17 -12.14 3.86
CA ARG A 98 -0.19 -11.81 4.92
C ARG A 98 1.11 -11.24 4.35
N LEU A 99 1.60 -11.77 3.25
CA LEU A 99 2.80 -11.26 2.59
C LEU A 99 2.57 -9.85 2.05
N ALA A 100 1.41 -9.55 1.48
CA ALA A 100 1.05 -8.21 1.04
C ALA A 100 0.90 -7.22 2.20
N GLN A 101 0.34 -7.64 3.33
CA GLN A 101 0.31 -6.81 4.55
C GLN A 101 1.72 -6.53 5.09
N VAL A 102 2.61 -7.52 5.07
CA VAL A 102 4.00 -7.36 5.53
C VAL A 102 4.82 -6.50 4.57
N THR A 103 4.62 -6.65 3.26
CA THR A 103 5.45 -6.00 2.24
C THR A 103 4.95 -4.61 1.85
N VAL A 104 3.64 -4.37 1.82
CA VAL A 104 3.06 -3.09 1.35
C VAL A 104 1.96 -2.53 2.24
N ASP A 105 1.71 -3.14 3.41
CA ASP A 105 0.62 -2.74 4.33
C ASP A 105 -0.73 -2.69 3.59
N ALA A 106 -1.03 -3.79 2.88
CA ALA A 106 -2.25 -3.91 2.10
C ALA A 106 -3.50 -3.89 3.00
N PHE A 107 -4.40 -2.92 2.78
CA PHE A 107 -5.66 -2.78 3.49
C PHE A 107 -6.84 -3.17 2.58
N PRO A 108 -7.61 -4.23 2.91
CA PRO A 108 -8.71 -4.69 2.08
C PRO A 108 -9.94 -3.76 2.22
N ILE A 109 -10.53 -3.38 1.09
CA ILE A 109 -11.82 -2.67 1.03
C ILE A 109 -12.83 -3.52 0.23
N PRO A 110 -14.06 -3.72 0.76
CA PRO A 110 -15.12 -4.43 0.03
C PRO A 110 -15.62 -3.58 -1.16
N ARG A 111 -15.82 -4.24 -2.32
CA ARG A 111 -16.36 -3.57 -3.54
C ARG A 111 -17.90 -3.41 -3.52
N GLY A 112 -18.62 -4.22 -2.75
CA GLY A 112 -20.08 -4.18 -2.67
C GLY A 112 -20.57 -3.82 -1.28
N GLY A 113 -21.16 -2.63 -1.12
CA GLY A 113 -21.73 -2.15 0.14
C GLY A 113 -20.72 -2.02 1.30
N GLY A 114 -21.07 -1.31 2.38
CA GLY A 114 -20.27 -1.33 3.61
C GLY A 114 -18.86 -0.70 3.54
N ALA A 115 -18.55 0.11 2.53
CA ALA A 115 -17.25 0.80 2.43
C ALA A 115 -17.09 1.97 3.42
N ARG A 116 -18.19 2.50 3.98
CA ARG A 116 -18.17 3.67 4.90
C ARG A 116 -17.22 3.51 6.10
N PRO A 117 -17.27 2.41 6.87
CA PRO A 117 -16.33 2.18 7.98
C PRO A 117 -14.87 2.12 7.54
N HIS A 118 -14.59 1.54 6.38
CA HIS A 118 -13.23 1.47 5.82
C HIS A 118 -12.71 2.85 5.39
N LEU A 119 -13.59 3.68 4.80
CA LEU A 119 -13.25 5.07 4.45
C LEU A 119 -13.01 5.93 5.68
N GLU A 120 -13.83 5.79 6.74
CA GLU A 120 -13.59 6.51 8.00
C GLU A 120 -12.26 6.07 8.63
N TYR A 121 -11.90 4.80 8.51
CA TYR A 121 -10.59 4.32 8.96
C TYR A 121 -9.43 4.93 8.16
N LEU A 122 -9.55 5.01 6.83
CA LEU A 122 -8.55 5.69 5.99
C LEU A 122 -8.40 7.17 6.35
N LYS A 123 -9.51 7.85 6.66
CA LYS A 123 -9.50 9.23 7.15
C LYS A 123 -8.73 9.35 8.46
N GLN A 124 -8.97 8.46 9.43
CA GLN A 124 -8.20 8.43 10.68
C GLN A 124 -6.70 8.16 10.45
N LEU A 125 -6.35 7.36 9.45
CA LEU A 125 -4.95 7.14 9.07
C LEU A 125 -4.30 8.41 8.52
N LEU A 126 -5.00 9.14 7.65
CA LEU A 126 -4.56 10.44 7.14
C LEU A 126 -4.34 11.44 8.28
N GLU A 127 -5.27 11.54 9.24
CA GLU A 127 -5.12 12.38 10.44
C GLU A 127 -3.87 12.00 11.26
N ARG A 128 -3.52 10.71 11.32
CA ARG A 128 -2.32 10.17 11.97
C ARG A 128 -1.04 10.30 11.14
N LYS A 129 -1.05 11.11 10.07
CA LYS A 129 0.08 11.34 9.15
C LYS A 129 0.54 10.09 8.40
N TRP A 130 -0.40 9.19 8.10
CA TRP A 130 -0.21 8.11 7.13
C TRP A 130 -0.75 8.53 5.78
N SER A 131 -0.09 8.10 4.71
CA SER A 131 -0.53 8.29 3.33
C SER A 131 -1.26 7.05 2.84
N VAL A 132 -2.08 7.23 1.82
CA VAL A 132 -2.90 6.16 1.26
C VAL A 132 -2.56 6.01 -0.20
N ILE A 133 -2.35 4.79 -0.66
CA ILE A 133 -2.13 4.46 -2.08
C ILE A 133 -3.37 3.71 -2.56
N ILE A 134 -4.01 4.19 -3.61
CA ILE A 134 -5.21 3.59 -4.18
C ILE A 134 -4.97 3.31 -5.66
N PHE A 135 -5.34 2.10 -6.08
CA PHE A 135 -5.32 1.70 -7.47
C PHE A 135 -6.76 1.51 -7.99
N PRO A 136 -7.44 2.56 -8.47
CA PRO A 136 -8.74 2.41 -9.09
C PRO A 136 -8.63 1.49 -10.32
N CYS A 137 -9.35 0.37 -10.27
CA CYS A 137 -9.58 -0.46 -11.43
C CYS A 137 -10.93 -0.08 -12.04
N ARG A 138 -11.03 -0.07 -13.38
CA ARG A 138 -12.27 0.26 -14.08
C ARG A 138 -13.32 -0.80 -13.72
N GLY A 139 -14.42 -0.37 -13.10
CA GLY A 139 -15.61 -1.22 -13.00
C GLY A 139 -16.20 -1.37 -14.41
N TYR A 140 -16.39 -2.60 -14.87
CA TYR A 140 -17.35 -2.82 -15.96
C TYR A 140 -18.72 -2.47 -15.39
N VAL A 141 -19.32 -1.39 -15.91
CA VAL A 141 -20.72 -1.04 -15.69
C VAL A 141 -21.55 -1.79 -16.71
#